data_AF-A0A6P1A445-F1
#
_entry.id   AF-A0A6P1A445-F1
#
_cell.length_a   1.000
_cell.length_b   1.000
_cell.length_c   1.000
_cell.angle_alpha   90.00
_cell.angle_beta   90.00
_cell.angle_gamma   90.00
#
_symmetry.space_group_name_H-M   'P 1'
#
loop_
_entity.id
_entity.type
_entity.pdbx_description
1 polymer ?
#
loop_
_entity_poly.entity_id
_entity_poly.type
_entity_poly.pdbx_seq_one_letter_code
_entity_poly.pdbx_strand_id
1 'polypeptide(L)'
;FPLLPDPFSLDRGVKEYPQGLPEDSLLSMEGQLSFAWLTKGLTQSGVLGDATAATEEKGDRLLASLCDGWVNVIRDIYRFQQPDVTKR
;
A
#
# COMPACT_ATOMS: atom_id res chain seq x y z
N PHE A 1 7.30 8.46 9.43
CA PHE A 1 8.14 9.40 10.17
C PHE A 1 7.81 9.45 11.67
N PRO A 2 6.56 9.52 12.14
CA PRO A 2 6.29 9.62 13.59
C PRO A 2 6.33 8.28 14.36
N LEU A 3 6.56 7.14 13.68
CA LEU A 3 6.40 5.79 14.26
C LEU A 3 7.69 4.97 14.39
N LEU A 4 8.85 5.48 13.95
CA LEU A 4 10.13 4.76 14.05
C LEU A 4 11.16 5.56 14.86
N PRO A 5 11.90 4.92 15.78
CA PRO A 5 12.95 5.57 16.56
C PRO A 5 14.24 5.79 15.77
N ASP A 6 14.45 5.08 14.65
CA ASP A 6 15.63 5.21 13.80
C ASP A 6 15.39 6.15 12.61
N PRO A 7 16.37 6.99 12.23
CA PRO A 7 16.20 7.94 11.15
C PRO A 7 16.07 7.20 9.82
N PHE A 8 14.91 7.39 9.17
CA PHE A 8 14.75 7.06 7.76
C PHE A 8 15.70 7.95 6.94
N SER A 9 16.74 7.33 6.40
CA SER A 9 17.75 7.97 5.56
C SER A 9 17.17 8.26 4.17
N LEU A 10 16.62 9.46 3.97
CA LEU A 10 16.15 9.93 2.66
C LEU A 10 17.26 9.89 1.58
N ASP A 11 18.53 10.04 2.00
CA ASP A 11 19.73 9.95 1.16
C ASP A 11 19.95 8.56 0.55
N ARG A 12 19.30 7.53 1.10
CA ARG A 12 19.38 6.14 0.61
C ARG A 12 18.13 5.72 -0.17
N GLY A 13 17.20 6.64 -0.42
CA GLY A 13 16.01 6.37 -1.21
C GLY A 13 16.38 6.00 -2.65
N VAL A 14 15.98 4.80 -3.09
CA VAL A 14 16.12 4.38 -4.49
C VAL A 14 14.79 4.59 -5.20
N LYS A 15 14.84 5.19 -6.39
CA LYS A 15 13.71 5.26 -7.31
C LYS A 15 13.89 4.17 -8.35
N GLU A 16 12.97 3.22 -8.39
CA GLU A 16 13.01 2.13 -9.37
C GLU A 16 11.60 1.67 -9.72
N TYR A 17 11.37 1.37 -11.00
CA TYR A 17 10.12 0.83 -11.50
C TYR A 17 10.37 -0.55 -12.12
N PRO A 18 9.34 -1.40 -12.26
CA PRO A 18 9.48 -2.69 -12.93
C PRO A 18 10.18 -2.58 -14.28
N GLN A 19 11.13 -3.46 -14.52
CA GLN A 19 11.88 -3.53 -15.77
C GLN A 19 11.42 -4.74 -16.60
N GLY A 20 11.52 -4.63 -17.93
CA GLY A 20 11.27 -5.77 -18.84
C GLY A 20 9.84 -6.29 -18.85
N LEU A 21 8.86 -5.42 -18.57
CA LEU A 21 7.45 -5.78 -18.71
C LEU A 21 7.11 -6.03 -20.18
N PRO A 22 6.26 -7.03 -20.47
CA PRO A 22 5.85 -7.31 -21.84
C PRO A 22 4.94 -6.19 -22.36
N GLU A 23 5.35 -5.54 -23.46
CA GLU A 23 4.58 -4.44 -24.08
C GLU A 23 3.47 -4.96 -25.01
N ASP A 24 3.70 -6.09 -25.68
CA ASP A 24 2.75 -6.71 -26.62
C ASP A 24 2.10 -7.99 -26.05
N SER A 25 1.69 -7.95 -24.78
CA SER A 25 1.04 -9.07 -24.11
C SER A 25 -0.23 -8.65 -23.38
N LEU A 26 -1.20 -9.56 -23.29
CA LEU A 26 -2.35 -9.42 -22.40
C LEU A 26 -1.97 -9.62 -20.92
N LEU A 27 -0.77 -10.16 -20.66
CA LEU A 27 -0.27 -10.38 -19.30
C LEU A 27 0.30 -9.09 -18.73
N SER A 28 -0.13 -8.72 -17.53
CA SER A 28 0.34 -7.52 -16.81
C SER A 28 0.65 -7.82 -15.35
N MET A 29 1.31 -6.89 -14.66
CA MET A 29 1.52 -7.02 -13.21
C MET A 29 0.22 -6.85 -12.41
N GLU A 30 -0.59 -5.87 -12.82
CA GLU A 30 -1.86 -5.50 -12.19
C GLU A 30 -2.91 -5.22 -13.28
N GLY A 31 -4.19 -5.35 -12.95
CA GLY A 31 -5.29 -5.01 -13.86
C GLY A 31 -5.78 -6.16 -14.74
N GLN A 32 -5.12 -6.41 -15.88
CA GLN A 32 -5.53 -7.39 -16.92
C GLN A 32 -5.29 -8.84 -16.45
N LEU A 33 -4.70 -9.71 -17.29
CA LEU A 33 -4.33 -11.06 -16.90
C LEU A 33 -3.05 -11.01 -16.05
N SER A 34 -3.21 -10.87 -14.74
CA SER A 34 -2.09 -10.78 -13.81
C SER A 34 -1.24 -12.06 -13.82
N PHE A 35 0.08 -11.92 -13.97
CA PHE A 35 1.02 -13.03 -13.78
C PHE A 35 1.59 -13.05 -12.35
N ALA A 36 2.07 -14.21 -11.90
CA ALA A 36 2.75 -14.32 -10.62
C ALA A 36 4.18 -13.78 -10.72
N TRP A 37 4.57 -12.91 -9.79
CA TRP A 37 5.88 -12.29 -9.78
C TRP A 37 6.44 -12.15 -8.37
N LEU A 38 7.76 -11.99 -8.30
CA LEU A 38 8.48 -11.61 -7.09
C LEU A 38 9.16 -10.28 -7.34
N THR A 39 9.25 -9.41 -6.34
CA THR A 39 9.90 -8.09 -6.48
C THR A 39 11.31 -8.21 -7.06
N LYS A 40 12.09 -9.21 -6.63
CA LYS A 40 13.44 -9.49 -7.15
C LYS A 40 13.50 -9.82 -8.65
N GLY A 41 12.38 -10.23 -9.23
CA GLY A 41 12.26 -10.52 -10.66
C GLY A 41 11.91 -9.29 -11.50
N LEU A 42 11.57 -8.18 -10.85
CA LEU A 42 11.08 -6.96 -11.49
C LEU A 42 11.99 -5.75 -11.25
N THR A 43 12.64 -5.70 -10.08
CA THR A 43 13.57 -4.62 -9.71
C THR A 43 14.80 -5.17 -9.01
N GLN A 44 15.93 -4.50 -9.20
CA GLN A 44 17.21 -4.90 -8.60
C GLN A 44 17.32 -4.46 -7.14
N SER A 45 16.85 -3.26 -6.81
CA SER A 45 16.90 -2.72 -5.45
C SER A 45 15.84 -3.29 -4.52
N GLY A 46 14.81 -3.94 -5.09
CA GLY A 46 13.60 -4.34 -4.35
C GLY A 46 12.61 -3.19 -4.13
N VAL A 47 12.93 -1.96 -4.58
CA VAL A 47 11.97 -0.85 -4.57
C VAL A 47 11.06 -0.95 -5.80
N LEU A 48 9.79 -0.60 -5.60
CA LEU A 48 8.80 -0.41 -6.66
C LEU A 48 8.14 0.96 -6.46
N GLY A 49 8.49 1.92 -7.31
CA GLY A 49 8.01 3.28 -7.27
C GLY A 49 9.08 4.32 -6.92
N ASP A 50 8.61 5.50 -6.54
CA ASP A 50 9.43 6.66 -6.20
C ASP A 50 9.01 7.23 -4.84
N ALA A 51 9.84 7.01 -3.83
CA ALA A 51 9.64 7.54 -2.49
C ALA A 51 10.37 8.87 -2.25
N THR A 52 11.09 9.44 -3.23
CA THR A 52 11.90 10.66 -2.98
C THR A 52 11.04 11.90 -2.73
N ALA A 53 9.75 11.84 -3.07
CA ALA A 53 8.77 12.90 -2.80
C ALA A 53 8.03 12.72 -1.46
N ALA A 54 8.45 11.77 -0.62
CA ALA A 54 7.89 11.57 0.71
C ALA A 54 8.23 12.77 1.62
N THR A 55 7.23 13.25 2.37
CA THR A 55 7.42 14.30 3.38
C THR A 55 6.74 13.90 4.68
N GLU A 56 7.14 14.51 5.78
CA GLU A 56 6.56 14.27 7.11
C GLU A 56 5.07 14.60 7.13
N GLU A 57 4.68 15.75 6.56
CA GLU A 57 3.29 16.22 6.55
C GLU A 57 2.37 15.30 5.76
N LYS A 58 2.87 14.71 4.65
CA LYS A 58 2.13 13.68 3.92
C LYS A 58 1.94 12.43 4.78
N GLY A 59 2.98 12.03 5.50
CA GLY A 59 2.94 10.90 6.43
C GLY A 59 1.92 11.11 7.55
N ASP A 60 1.91 12.27 8.19
CA ASP A 60 1.01 12.59 9.30
C ASP A 60 -0.45 12.60 8.84
N ARG A 61 -0.73 13.19 7.69
CA ARG A 61 -2.09 13.20 7.11
C ARG A 61 -2.57 11.78 6.78
N LEU A 62 -1.71 10.95 6.21
CA LEU A 62 -2.03 9.55 5.93
C LEU A 62 -2.28 8.77 7.21
N LEU A 63 -1.44 8.95 8.23
CA LEU A 63 -1.59 8.27 9.52
C LEU A 63 -2.88 8.67 10.23
N ALA A 64 -3.20 9.97 10.29
CA ALA A 64 -4.44 10.44 10.87
C ALA A 64 -5.66 9.84 10.16
N SER A 65 -5.69 9.90 8.82
CA SER A 65 -6.77 9.33 8.02
C SER A 65 -6.91 7.82 8.21
N LEU A 66 -5.80 7.10 8.32
CA LEU A 66 -5.80 5.65 8.55
C LEU A 66 -6.35 5.33 9.95
N CYS A 67 -5.85 6.00 10.99
CA CYS A 67 -6.31 5.83 12.36
C CYS A 67 -7.80 6.08 12.50
N ASP A 68 -8.31 7.20 11.95
CA ASP A 68 -9.72 7.54 12.00
C ASP A 68 -10.60 6.49 11.31
N GLY A 69 -10.16 6.04 10.12
CA GLY A 69 -10.85 4.98 9.37
C GLY A 69 -10.94 3.67 10.17
N TRP A 70 -9.82 3.22 10.74
CA TRP A 70 -9.79 1.99 11.55
C TRP A 70 -10.63 2.10 12.82
N VAL A 71 -10.57 3.21 13.52
CA VAL A 71 -11.40 3.46 14.70
C VAL A 71 -12.88 3.36 14.34
N ASN A 72 -13.30 3.92 13.22
CA ASN A 72 -14.69 3.83 12.76
C ASN A 72 -15.09 2.40 12.41
N VAL A 73 -14.29 1.70 11.60
CA VAL A 73 -14.56 0.30 11.20
C VAL A 73 -14.65 -0.62 12.41
N ILE A 74 -13.73 -0.49 13.38
CA ILE A 74 -13.74 -1.33 14.58
C ILE A 74 -15.00 -1.06 15.43
N ARG A 75 -15.41 0.21 15.56
CA ARG A 75 -16.66 0.56 16.26
C ARG A 75 -17.89 -0.02 15.56
N ASP A 76 -17.92 0.03 14.23
CA ASP A 76 -19.02 -0.53 13.44
C ASP A 76 -19.07 -2.05 13.59
N ILE A 77 -17.93 -2.74 13.47
CA ILE A 77 -17.83 -4.19 13.71
C ILE A 77 -18.33 -4.56 15.11
N TYR A 78 -17.90 -3.81 16.14
CA TYR A 78 -18.33 -4.08 17.51
C TYR A 78 -19.85 -3.95 17.71
N ARG A 79 -20.49 -3.02 16.99
CA ARG A 79 -21.94 -2.77 17.06
C ARG A 79 -22.75 -3.62 16.09
N PHE A 80 -22.09 -4.19 15.07
CA PHE A 80 -22.74 -4.86 13.98
C PHE A 80 -23.48 -6.10 14.47
N GLN A 81 -24.75 -6.18 14.11
CA GLN A 81 -25.54 -7.40 14.20
C GLN A 81 -25.95 -7.77 12.79
N GLN A 82 -25.78 -9.05 12.44
CA GLN A 82 -26.24 -9.53 11.15
C GLN A 82 -27.76 -9.33 11.05
N PRO A 83 -28.26 -8.85 9.89
CA PRO A 83 -29.69 -8.80 9.66
C PRO A 83 -30.32 -10.18 9.85
N ASP A 84 -31.28 -10.27 10.78
CA ASP A 84 -31.99 -11.49 11.08
C ASP A 84 -33.32 -11.50 10.33
N VAL A 85 -33.36 -12.19 9.19
CA VAL A 85 -34.56 -12.32 8.34
C VAL A 85 -35.65 -13.18 8.98
N THR A 86 -35.41 -13.75 10.17
CA THR A 86 -36.38 -14.58 10.91
C THR A 86 -37.08 -13.83 12.03
N LYS A 87 -36.58 -12.66 12.45
CA LYS A 87 -37.27 -11.76 13.38
C LYS A 87 -38.36 -10.98 12.63
N ARG A 88 -39.60 -11.39 12.83
CA ARG A 88 -40.81 -10.65 12.41
C ARG A 88 -41.06 -9.44 13.29
#